data_AF-A0A9D2BS19-F1
#
_entry.id   AF-A0A9D2BS19-F1
#
_cell.length_a   1.000
_cell.length_b   1.000
_cell.length_c   1.000
_cell.angle_alpha   90.00
_cell.angle_beta   90.00
_cell.angle_gamma   90.00
#
_symmetry.space_group_name_H-M   'P 1'
#
loop_
_entity.id
_entity.type
_entity.pdbx_description
1 polymer ?
#
loop_
_entity_poly.entity_id
_entity_poly.type
_entity_poly.pdbx_seq_one_letter_code
_entity_poly.pdbx_strand_id
1 'polypeptide(L)'
;MPTHIQKRRLFVILLATAIILPLINTFVLGVALTITSSDIVYPEIVPEIIGYASEILSVACLFASGAAAAVAMSYRSCGAVYYIIYLVSPPLIYLAMITLDRIFYGSSVLTDQYISYCITSCLYELLRSVILLAVARLIRRRADTKQRDYSLELFSVKGRLSRAIVFSSLVLFISLLLSSLTETVSLLVEVGAPINTTELIYLVLPYPTALVYSLLGYLLMYLVARLIVGAQPANISEKSI
;
A
#
# COMPACT_ATOMS: atom_id res chain seq x y z
N MET A 1 20.17 -3.27 18.22
CA MET A 1 20.12 -3.92 16.88
C MET A 1 18.90 -4.83 16.82
N PRO A 2 18.26 -5.05 15.64
CA PRO A 2 17.11 -5.94 15.57
C PRO A 2 17.49 -7.39 15.85
N THR A 3 16.69 -8.10 16.64
CA THR A 3 16.89 -9.52 16.94
C THR A 3 16.63 -10.37 15.69
N HIS A 4 17.15 -11.61 15.67
CA HIS A 4 16.88 -12.56 14.58
C HIS A 4 15.36 -12.78 14.38
N ILE A 5 14.60 -12.80 15.49
CA ILE A 5 13.14 -12.94 15.49
C ILE A 5 12.48 -11.74 14.81
N GLN A 6 12.91 -10.51 15.13
CA GLN A 6 12.37 -9.29 14.50
C GLN A 6 12.66 -9.25 12.99
N LYS A 7 13.88 -9.64 12.57
CA LYS A 7 14.24 -9.75 11.15
C LYS A 7 13.35 -10.77 10.42
N ARG A 8 13.12 -11.94 11.01
CA ARG A 8 12.24 -12.98 10.44
C ARG A 8 10.79 -12.48 10.33
N ARG A 9 10.25 -11.86 11.38
CA ARG A 9 8.89 -11.27 11.36
C ARG A 9 8.76 -10.22 10.27
N LEU A 10 9.73 -9.30 10.20
CA LEU A 10 9.79 -8.28 9.17
C LEU A 10 9.79 -8.89 7.77
N PHE A 11 10.62 -9.91 7.53
CA PHE A 11 10.71 -10.58 6.24
C PHE A 11 9.39 -11.25 5.85
N VAL A 12 8.81 -12.04 6.76
CA VAL A 12 7.54 -12.75 6.51
C VAL A 12 6.41 -11.77 6.25
N ILE A 13 6.27 -10.74 7.08
CA ILE A 13 5.22 -9.73 6.92
C ILE A 13 5.41 -9.00 5.59
N LEU A 14 6.62 -8.52 5.30
CA LEU A 14 6.89 -7.82 4.04
C LEU A 14 6.57 -8.70 2.83
N LEU A 15 7.05 -9.95 2.82
CA LEU A 15 6.79 -10.89 1.72
C LEU A 15 5.30 -11.18 1.58
N ALA A 16 4.59 -11.38 2.70
CA ALA A 16 3.16 -11.64 2.70
C ALA A 16 2.37 -10.45 2.15
N THR A 17 2.64 -9.25 2.63
CA THR A 17 1.83 -8.06 2.31
C THR A 17 2.25 -7.37 1.00
N ALA A 18 3.50 -7.53 0.57
CA ALA A 18 3.97 -6.94 -0.68
C ALA A 18 3.78 -7.87 -1.87
N ILE A 19 3.82 -9.19 -1.68
CA ILE A 19 3.81 -10.15 -2.81
C ILE A 19 2.68 -11.16 -2.67
N ILE A 20 2.66 -11.97 -1.60
CA ILE A 20 1.76 -13.15 -1.55
C ILE A 20 0.29 -12.73 -1.56
N LEU A 21 -0.13 -11.84 -0.66
CA LEU A 21 -1.52 -11.40 -0.57
C LEU A 21 -1.97 -10.60 -1.79
N PRO A 22 -1.17 -9.65 -2.34
CA PRO A 22 -1.51 -9.02 -3.61
C PRO A 22 -1.67 -10.00 -4.77
N LEU A 23 -0.78 -11.01 -4.90
CA LEU A 23 -0.93 -12.04 -5.93
C LEU A 23 -2.18 -12.88 -5.71
N ILE A 24 -2.49 -13.27 -4.46
CA ILE A 24 -3.76 -13.95 -4.15
C ILE A 24 -4.95 -13.07 -4.51
N ASN A 25 -4.89 -11.76 -4.23
CA ASN A 25 -5.94 -10.83 -4.62
C ASN A 25 -6.16 -10.84 -6.14
N THR A 26 -5.07 -10.74 -6.91
CA THR A 26 -5.10 -10.77 -8.38
C THR A 26 -5.65 -12.10 -8.92
N PHE A 27 -5.15 -13.25 -8.45
CA PHE A 27 -5.49 -14.57 -9.00
C PHE A 27 -6.80 -15.17 -8.46
N VAL A 28 -7.26 -14.76 -7.28
CA VAL A 28 -8.48 -15.32 -6.69
C VAL A 28 -9.62 -14.33 -6.84
N LEU A 29 -9.49 -13.12 -6.29
CA LEU A 29 -10.56 -12.13 -6.32
C LEU A 29 -10.69 -11.49 -7.70
N GLY A 30 -9.57 -11.23 -8.40
CA GLY A 30 -9.60 -10.75 -9.78
C GLY A 30 -10.28 -11.74 -10.73
N VAL A 31 -9.94 -13.03 -10.63
CA VAL A 31 -10.58 -14.09 -11.43
C VAL A 31 -12.05 -14.25 -11.07
N ALA A 32 -12.40 -14.27 -9.78
CA ALA A 32 -13.79 -14.35 -9.35
C ALA A 32 -14.61 -13.15 -9.87
N LEU A 33 -14.04 -11.95 -9.85
CA LEU A 33 -14.67 -10.76 -10.40
C LEU A 33 -14.91 -10.91 -11.91
N THR A 34 -13.92 -11.35 -12.68
CA THR A 34 -14.05 -11.57 -14.14
C THR A 34 -15.12 -12.61 -14.48
N ILE A 35 -15.20 -13.70 -13.71
CA ILE A 35 -16.21 -14.75 -13.95
C ILE A 35 -17.61 -14.23 -13.61
N THR A 36 -17.77 -13.57 -12.46
CA THR A 36 -19.08 -13.09 -12.00
C THR A 36 -19.60 -11.89 -12.78
N SER A 37 -18.71 -11.06 -13.35
CA SER A 37 -19.11 -9.90 -14.17
C SER A 37 -19.48 -10.25 -15.61
N SER A 38 -19.03 -11.41 -16.11
CA SER A 38 -19.31 -11.87 -17.47
C SER A 38 -20.56 -12.76 -17.59
N ASP A 39 -21.14 -13.17 -16.46
CA ASP A 39 -22.23 -14.13 -16.42
C ASP A 39 -23.54 -13.49 -15.93
N ILE A 40 -24.58 -13.60 -16.75
CA ILE A 40 -25.92 -13.00 -16.53
C ILE A 40 -26.62 -13.62 -15.29
N VAL A 41 -26.12 -14.76 -14.83
CA VAL A 41 -26.71 -15.52 -13.71
C VAL A 41 -26.46 -14.86 -12.35
N TYR A 42 -25.39 -14.08 -12.19
CA TYR A 42 -25.09 -13.46 -10.89
C TYR A 42 -25.82 -12.13 -10.70
N PRO A 43 -26.45 -11.91 -9.55
CA PRO A 43 -26.99 -10.59 -9.23
C PRO A 43 -25.83 -9.59 -9.12
N GLU A 44 -26.03 -8.36 -9.62
CA GLU A 44 -25.01 -7.29 -9.69
C GLU A 44 -24.30 -7.03 -8.34
N ILE A 45 -24.96 -7.35 -7.23
CA ILE A 45 -24.39 -7.24 -5.88
C ILE A 45 -23.16 -8.13 -5.64
N VAL A 46 -23.03 -9.28 -6.33
CA VAL A 46 -21.92 -10.22 -6.15
C VAL A 46 -20.61 -9.66 -6.71
N PRO A 47 -20.52 -9.22 -7.98
CA PRO A 47 -19.31 -8.59 -8.49
C PRO A 47 -18.95 -7.31 -7.73
N GLU A 48 -19.93 -6.53 -7.26
CA GLU A 48 -19.67 -5.36 -6.39
C GLU A 48 -18.98 -5.76 -5.07
N ILE A 49 -19.50 -6.76 -4.35
CA ILE A 49 -18.90 -7.23 -3.09
C ILE A 49 -17.47 -7.72 -3.31
N ILE A 50 -17.22 -8.46 -4.40
CA ILE A 50 -15.87 -8.95 -4.74
C ILE A 50 -14.94 -7.77 -5.06
N GLY A 51 -15.43 -6.76 -5.79
CA GLY A 51 -14.72 -5.52 -6.08
C GLY A 51 -14.29 -4.80 -4.80
N TYR A 52 -15.22 -4.57 -3.87
CA TYR A 52 -14.93 -3.94 -2.59
C TYR A 52 -13.95 -4.74 -1.74
N ALA A 53 -14.10 -6.07 -1.69
CA ALA A 53 -13.18 -6.94 -0.96
C ALA A 53 -11.74 -6.85 -1.52
N SER A 54 -11.63 -6.83 -2.86
CA SER A 54 -10.35 -6.69 -3.56
C SER A 54 -9.69 -5.34 -3.30
N GLU A 55 -10.47 -4.26 -3.31
CA GLU A 55 -10.01 -2.90 -3.02
C GLU A 55 -9.49 -2.79 -1.58
N ILE A 56 -10.30 -3.24 -0.60
CA ILE A 56 -9.93 -3.23 0.82
C ILE A 56 -8.63 -4.02 1.05
N LEU A 57 -8.52 -5.21 0.45
CA LEU A 57 -7.31 -6.04 0.57
C LEU A 57 -6.09 -5.35 -0.04
N SER A 58 -6.24 -4.73 -1.21
CA SER A 58 -5.16 -4.01 -1.90
C SER A 58 -4.66 -2.82 -1.07
N VAL A 59 -5.59 -2.01 -0.55
CA VAL A 59 -5.26 -0.86 0.31
C VAL A 59 -4.60 -1.34 1.61
N ALA A 60 -5.12 -2.39 2.24
CA ALA A 60 -4.52 -2.96 3.45
C ALA A 60 -3.08 -3.47 3.20
N CYS A 61 -2.86 -4.16 2.09
CA CYS A 61 -1.52 -4.65 1.68
C CYS A 61 -0.54 -3.49 1.43
N LEU A 62 -1.01 -2.40 0.81
CA LEU A 62 -0.21 -1.19 0.59
C LEU A 62 0.28 -0.59 1.91
N PHE A 63 -0.62 -0.36 2.87
CA PHE A 63 -0.25 0.20 4.16
C PHE A 63 0.63 -0.77 4.96
N ALA A 64 0.30 -2.06 5.01
CA ALA A 64 1.06 -3.05 5.76
C ALA A 64 2.49 -3.24 5.22
N SER A 65 2.66 -3.33 3.90
CA SER A 65 3.99 -3.40 3.26
C SER A 65 4.78 -2.11 3.44
N GLY A 66 4.12 -0.94 3.36
CA GLY A 66 4.72 0.36 3.66
C GLY A 66 5.23 0.45 5.11
N ALA A 67 4.51 -0.13 6.07
CA ALA A 67 4.94 -0.17 7.46
C ALA A 67 6.17 -1.05 7.64
N ALA A 68 6.18 -2.24 7.02
CA ALA A 68 7.34 -3.12 7.01
C ALA A 68 8.56 -2.42 6.38
N ALA A 69 8.39 -1.75 5.24
CA ALA A 69 9.45 -0.97 4.61
C ALA A 69 9.98 0.16 5.50
N ALA A 70 9.10 0.91 6.16
CA ALA A 70 9.47 1.99 7.08
C ALA A 70 10.23 1.46 8.32
N VAL A 71 9.81 0.32 8.86
CA VAL A 71 10.51 -0.36 9.97
C VAL A 71 11.88 -0.86 9.53
N ALA A 72 11.96 -1.52 8.37
CA ALA A 72 13.23 -1.98 7.78
C ALA A 72 14.21 -0.82 7.62
N MET A 73 13.75 0.30 7.06
CA MET A 73 14.54 1.52 6.89
C MET A 73 14.99 2.15 8.19
N SER A 74 14.22 2.00 9.27
CA SER A 74 14.56 2.53 10.59
C SER A 74 15.70 1.77 11.27
N TYR A 75 15.96 0.52 10.88
CA TYR A 75 17.12 -0.25 11.32
C TYR A 75 18.35 0.01 10.44
N ARG A 76 19.54 0.15 11.06
CA ARG A 76 20.81 0.31 10.31
C ARG A 76 21.24 -0.96 9.56
N SER A 77 20.84 -2.14 10.05
CA SER A 77 21.34 -3.44 9.61
C SER A 77 20.29 -4.32 8.91
N CYS A 78 19.17 -3.74 8.47
CA CYS A 78 18.30 -4.43 7.51
C CYS A 78 18.99 -4.42 6.15
N GLY A 79 19.33 -5.62 5.65
CA GLY A 79 20.05 -5.82 4.40
C GLY A 79 19.25 -5.38 3.17
N ALA A 80 19.93 -5.31 2.02
CA ALA A 80 19.34 -4.86 0.75
C ALA A 80 18.08 -5.64 0.34
N VAL A 81 17.96 -6.89 0.79
CA VAL A 81 16.85 -7.81 0.50
C VAL A 81 15.47 -7.20 0.78
N TYR A 82 15.28 -6.48 1.88
CA TYR A 82 13.97 -5.88 2.19
C TYR A 82 13.58 -4.79 1.18
N TYR A 83 14.55 -4.02 0.70
CA TYR A 83 14.30 -2.99 -0.31
C TYR A 83 14.00 -3.61 -1.67
N ILE A 84 14.71 -4.68 -2.01
CA ILE A 84 14.49 -5.42 -3.27
C ILE A 84 13.08 -6.00 -3.27
N ILE A 85 12.65 -6.68 -2.20
CA ILE A 85 11.30 -7.25 -2.12
C ILE A 85 10.23 -6.17 -2.31
N TYR A 86 10.39 -5.02 -1.63
CA TYR A 86 9.41 -3.93 -1.71
C TYR A 86 9.40 -3.20 -3.07
N LEU A 87 10.54 -3.13 -3.77
CA LEU A 87 10.63 -2.49 -5.08
C LEU A 87 10.28 -3.43 -6.24
N VAL A 88 10.50 -4.73 -6.09
CA VAL A 88 10.16 -5.73 -7.11
C VAL A 88 8.68 -6.13 -7.02
N SER A 89 8.00 -5.87 -5.90
CA SER A 89 6.60 -6.25 -5.75
C SER A 89 5.65 -5.59 -6.77
N PRO A 90 5.69 -4.28 -7.07
CA PRO A 90 4.74 -3.72 -8.04
C PRO A 90 4.92 -4.36 -9.44
N PRO A 91 6.14 -4.47 -10.02
CA PRO A 91 6.31 -5.18 -11.29
C PRO A 91 5.75 -6.60 -11.31
N LEU A 92 5.94 -7.37 -10.23
CA LEU A 92 5.40 -8.73 -10.14
C LEU A 92 3.87 -8.76 -10.16
N ILE A 93 3.23 -7.85 -9.43
CA ILE A 93 1.76 -7.76 -9.35
C ILE A 93 1.19 -7.36 -10.72
N TYR A 94 1.73 -6.32 -11.35
CA TYR A 94 1.24 -5.88 -12.67
C TYR A 94 1.53 -6.89 -13.77
N LEU A 95 2.65 -7.63 -13.69
CA LEU A 95 2.90 -8.76 -14.59
C LEU A 95 1.83 -9.86 -14.41
N ALA A 96 1.44 -10.16 -13.17
CA ALA A 96 0.37 -11.12 -12.89
C ALA A 96 -0.98 -10.64 -13.44
N MET A 97 -1.31 -9.35 -13.29
CA MET A 97 -2.53 -8.76 -13.86
C MET A 97 -2.56 -8.85 -15.39
N ILE A 98 -1.46 -8.47 -16.07
CA ILE A 98 -1.34 -8.60 -17.53
C ILE A 98 -1.45 -10.07 -17.96
N THR A 99 -0.86 -10.99 -17.20
CA THR A 99 -0.90 -12.43 -17.51
C THR A 99 -2.34 -12.95 -17.43
N LEU A 100 -3.08 -12.57 -16.38
CA LEU A 100 -4.48 -12.94 -16.24
C LEU A 100 -5.34 -12.35 -17.35
N ASP A 101 -5.18 -11.06 -17.65
CA ASP A 101 -5.94 -10.40 -18.71
C ASP A 101 -5.75 -11.11 -20.06
N ARG A 102 -4.51 -11.46 -20.40
CA ARG A 102 -4.22 -12.25 -21.61
C ARG A 102 -4.81 -13.65 -21.61
N ILE A 103 -4.91 -14.31 -20.44
CA ILE A 103 -5.52 -15.64 -20.33
C ILE A 103 -7.03 -15.57 -20.61
N PHE A 104 -7.72 -14.52 -20.14
CA PHE A 104 -9.17 -14.39 -20.31
C PHE A 104 -9.58 -13.76 -21.64
N TYR A 105 -8.85 -12.75 -22.12
CA TYR A 105 -9.26 -11.92 -23.26
C TYR A 105 -8.37 -12.06 -24.50
N GLY A 106 -7.28 -12.83 -24.43
CA GLY A 106 -6.38 -13.07 -25.55
C GLY A 106 -5.62 -11.81 -25.99
N SER A 107 -5.31 -11.71 -27.28
CA SER A 107 -4.69 -10.52 -27.88
C SER A 107 -5.76 -9.65 -28.54
N SER A 108 -6.31 -8.70 -27.78
CA SER A 108 -7.31 -7.73 -28.26
C SER A 108 -6.79 -6.29 -28.15
N VAL A 109 -7.42 -5.34 -28.86
CA VAL A 109 -7.08 -3.90 -28.72
C VAL A 109 -7.30 -3.42 -27.27
N LEU A 110 -8.31 -3.98 -26.58
CA LEU A 110 -8.56 -3.74 -25.16
C LEU A 110 -7.39 -4.23 -24.29
N THR A 111 -6.81 -5.39 -24.61
CA THR A 111 -5.62 -5.93 -23.95
C THR A 111 -4.42 -5.00 -24.09
N ASP A 112 -4.20 -4.40 -25.27
CA ASP A 112 -3.07 -3.48 -25.47
C ASP A 112 -3.24 -2.17 -24.68
N GLN A 113 -4.47 -1.63 -24.61
CA GLN A 113 -4.79 -0.49 -23.75
C GLN A 113 -4.61 -0.84 -22.26
N TYR A 114 -5.06 -2.02 -21.85
CA TYR A 114 -4.90 -2.52 -20.49
C TYR A 114 -3.42 -2.73 -20.09
N ILE A 115 -2.59 -3.21 -21.01
CA ILE A 115 -1.14 -3.32 -20.80
C ILE A 115 -0.52 -1.94 -20.56
N SER A 116 -0.88 -0.93 -21.38
CA SER A 116 -0.41 0.44 -21.21
C SER A 116 -0.81 1.02 -19.85
N TYR A 117 -2.06 0.78 -19.44
CA TYR A 117 -2.54 1.14 -18.10
C TYR A 117 -1.71 0.45 -17.01
N CYS A 118 -1.49 -0.86 -17.10
CA CYS A 118 -0.70 -1.62 -16.13
C CYS A 118 0.74 -1.12 -16.03
N ILE A 119 1.39 -0.79 -17.14
CA ILE A 119 2.76 -0.24 -17.15
C ILE A 119 2.79 1.12 -16.44
N THR A 120 1.85 2.00 -16.77
CA THR A 120 1.77 3.35 -16.17
C THR A 120 1.52 3.27 -14.67
N SER A 121 0.57 2.42 -14.26
CA SER A 121 0.25 2.18 -12.84
C SER A 121 1.42 1.52 -12.10
N CYS A 122 2.14 0.59 -12.72
CA CYS A 122 3.37 0.04 -12.16
C CYS A 122 4.44 1.10 -11.92
N LEU A 123 4.65 2.02 -12.88
CA LEU A 123 5.61 3.12 -12.72
C LEU A 123 5.20 4.07 -11.58
N TYR A 124 3.91 4.36 -11.48
CA TYR A 124 3.36 5.16 -10.39
C TYR A 124 3.62 4.50 -9.02
N GLU A 125 3.35 3.20 -8.91
CA GLU A 125 3.60 2.44 -7.67
C GLU A 125 5.09 2.33 -7.31
N LEU A 126 5.95 2.18 -8.31
CA LEU A 126 7.40 2.20 -8.12
C LEU A 126 7.87 3.57 -7.61
N LEU A 127 7.39 4.65 -8.21
CA LEU A 127 7.70 6.01 -7.78
C LEU A 127 7.26 6.25 -6.33
N ARG A 128 6.03 5.87 -5.99
CA ARG A 128 5.51 5.91 -4.62
C ARG A 128 6.40 5.11 -3.65
N SER A 129 6.81 3.91 -4.04
CA SER A 129 7.65 3.04 -3.22
C SER A 129 9.03 3.67 -2.98
N VAL A 130 9.64 4.26 -4.01
CA VAL A 130 10.91 4.99 -3.89
C VAL A 130 10.78 6.21 -2.96
N ILE A 131 9.70 6.99 -3.11
CA ILE A 131 9.44 8.16 -2.24
C ILE A 131 9.30 7.73 -0.78
N LEU A 132 8.53 6.67 -0.50
CA LEU A 132 8.36 6.15 0.86
C LEU A 132 9.70 5.73 1.47
N LEU A 133 10.50 4.97 0.71
CA LEU A 133 11.84 4.55 1.13
C LEU A 133 12.77 5.75 1.38
N ALA A 134 12.71 6.78 0.52
CA ALA A 134 13.49 8.01 0.69
C ALA A 134 13.08 8.78 1.94
N VAL A 135 11.78 8.94 2.19
CA VAL A 135 11.23 9.60 3.39
C VAL A 135 11.64 8.85 4.66
N ALA A 136 11.49 7.52 4.70
CA ALA A 136 11.91 6.72 5.85
C ALA A 136 13.43 6.83 6.10
N ARG A 137 14.24 6.84 5.04
CA ARG A 137 15.70 7.04 5.14
C ARG A 137 16.07 8.43 5.65
N LEU A 138 15.38 9.47 5.20
CA LEU A 138 15.58 10.85 5.67
C LEU A 138 15.23 10.99 7.15
N ILE A 139 14.15 10.35 7.60
CA ILE A 139 13.73 10.33 9.00
C ILE A 139 14.76 9.61 9.85
N ARG A 140 15.27 8.45 9.42
CA ARG A 140 16.36 7.76 10.12
C ARG A 140 17.57 8.67 10.28
N ARG A 141 18.04 9.28 9.18
CA ARG A 141 19.22 10.18 9.21
C ARG A 141 19.02 11.32 10.20
N ARG A 142 17.88 12.01 10.13
CA ARG A 142 17.56 13.10 11.07
C ARG A 142 17.43 12.63 12.53
N ALA A 143 16.91 11.42 12.76
CA ALA A 143 16.79 10.84 14.08
C ALA A 143 18.15 10.43 14.67
N ASP A 144 19.06 9.90 13.85
CA ASP A 144 20.44 9.59 14.26
C ASP A 144 21.19 10.87 14.66
N THR A 145 21.09 11.96 13.87
CA THR A 145 21.72 13.25 14.22
C THR A 145 21.17 13.84 15.52
N LYS A 146 19.88 13.65 15.79
CA LYS A 146 19.20 14.16 17.00
C LYS A 146 19.18 13.14 18.15
N GLN A 147 19.93 12.04 18.05
CA GLN A 147 20.00 10.95 19.04
C GLN A 147 18.63 10.53 19.59
N ARG A 148 17.62 10.40 18.71
CA ARG A 148 16.27 10.07 19.15
C ARG A 148 16.08 8.58 19.45
N ASP A 149 15.31 8.34 20.49
CA ASP A 149 14.91 7.01 20.94
C ASP A 149 14.14 6.23 19.87
N TYR A 150 14.31 4.92 19.95
CA TYR A 150 13.64 3.96 19.10
C TYR A 150 12.28 3.58 19.70
N SER A 151 11.38 4.56 19.84
CA SER A 151 10.03 4.34 20.38
C SER A 151 8.95 4.34 19.29
N LEU A 152 7.91 3.54 19.54
CA LEU A 152 6.69 3.45 18.73
C LEU A 152 5.47 3.69 19.62
N GLU A 153 4.81 4.82 19.39
CA GLU A 153 3.65 5.28 20.15
C GLU A 153 2.59 5.76 19.16
N LEU A 154 1.33 5.40 19.41
CA LEU A 154 0.21 5.83 18.59
C LEU A 154 0.02 7.34 18.73
N PHE A 155 -0.23 8.05 17.62
CA PHE A 155 -0.38 9.51 17.56
C PHE A 155 0.82 10.33 18.09
N SER A 156 1.98 9.69 18.22
CA SER A 156 3.20 10.36 18.67
C SER A 156 4.14 10.61 17.49
N VAL A 157 4.79 11.77 17.49
CA VAL A 157 5.86 12.09 16.54
C VAL A 157 7.20 12.18 17.30
N LYS A 158 7.28 11.72 18.56
CA LYS A 158 8.50 11.84 19.36
C LYS A 158 9.55 10.83 18.90
N GLY A 159 9.19 9.55 18.91
CA GLY A 159 10.04 8.42 18.55
C GLY A 159 10.47 8.38 17.08
N ARG A 160 11.63 7.74 16.83
CA ARG A 160 12.13 7.50 15.48
C ARG A 160 11.14 6.68 14.65
N LEU A 161 10.62 5.58 15.21
CA LEU A 161 9.68 4.70 14.52
C LEU A 161 8.32 5.38 14.35
N SER A 162 7.79 6.03 15.38
CA SER A 162 6.50 6.74 15.25
C SER A 162 6.53 7.79 14.12
N ARG A 163 7.64 8.55 14.00
CA ARG A 163 7.85 9.45 12.84
C ARG A 163 7.86 8.70 11.51
N ALA A 164 8.64 7.62 11.41
CA ALA A 164 8.75 6.87 10.17
C ALA A 164 7.37 6.39 9.71
N ILE A 165 6.54 5.90 10.65
CA ILE A 165 5.16 5.47 10.35
C ILE A 165 4.26 6.66 9.95
N VAL A 166 4.22 7.74 10.74
CA VAL A 166 3.38 8.91 10.44
C VAL A 166 3.71 9.56 9.09
N PHE A 167 5.00 9.71 8.77
CA PHE A 167 5.38 10.32 7.49
C PHE A 167 5.23 9.34 6.32
N SER A 168 5.40 8.04 6.54
CA SER A 168 5.13 7.04 5.49
C SER A 168 3.63 6.93 5.21
N SER A 169 2.77 6.99 6.22
CA SER A 169 1.32 7.05 6.03
C SER A 169 0.90 8.33 5.31
N LEU A 170 1.57 9.46 5.58
CA LEU A 170 1.33 10.70 4.85
C LEU A 170 1.69 10.57 3.36
N VAL A 171 2.80 9.90 3.02
CA VAL A 171 3.17 9.62 1.63
C VAL A 171 2.08 8.79 0.93
N LEU A 172 1.58 7.76 1.61
CA LEU A 172 0.51 6.92 1.07
C LEU A 172 -0.81 7.69 0.91
N PHE A 173 -1.17 8.54 1.88
CA PHE A 173 -2.35 9.41 1.78
C PHE A 173 -2.27 10.35 0.59
N ILE A 174 -1.15 11.07 0.44
CA ILE A 174 -0.95 11.98 -0.70
C ILE A 174 -1.01 11.21 -2.02
N SER A 175 -0.46 9.99 -2.06
CA SER A 175 -0.58 9.14 -3.24
C SER A 175 -2.03 8.77 -3.55
N LEU A 176 -2.83 8.36 -2.56
CA LEU A 176 -4.26 8.07 -2.78
C LEU A 176 -5.03 9.30 -3.28
N LEU A 177 -4.74 10.49 -2.74
CA LEU A 177 -5.33 11.73 -3.21
C LEU A 177 -4.93 12.06 -4.66
N LEU A 178 -3.66 11.90 -5.01
CA LEU A 178 -3.19 12.12 -6.37
C LEU A 178 -3.82 11.14 -7.36
N SER A 179 -3.96 9.87 -6.98
CA SER A 179 -4.66 8.87 -7.78
C SER A 179 -6.12 9.27 -8.02
N SER A 180 -6.83 9.65 -6.95
CA SER A 180 -8.22 10.10 -7.03
C SER A 180 -8.38 11.36 -7.89
N LEU A 181 -7.42 12.29 -7.78
CA LEU A 181 -7.40 13.50 -8.60
C LEU A 181 -7.17 13.18 -10.08
N THR A 182 -6.24 12.28 -10.39
CA THR A 182 -5.99 11.86 -11.78
C THR A 182 -7.23 11.21 -12.38
N GLU A 183 -7.91 10.33 -11.64
CA GLU A 183 -9.16 9.71 -12.07
C GLU A 183 -10.28 10.74 -12.26
N THR A 184 -10.43 11.68 -11.33
CA THR A 184 -11.40 12.79 -11.44
C THR A 184 -11.13 13.62 -12.70
N VAL A 185 -9.86 13.97 -12.97
CA VAL A 185 -9.47 14.75 -14.15
C VAL A 185 -9.74 13.95 -15.43
N SER A 186 -9.41 12.66 -15.47
CA SER A 186 -9.72 11.78 -16.60
C SER A 186 -11.23 11.74 -16.89
N LEU A 187 -12.05 11.55 -15.87
CA LEU A 187 -13.51 11.54 -16.01
C LEU A 187 -14.06 12.88 -16.51
N LEU A 188 -13.55 14.01 -15.99
CA LEU A 188 -13.95 15.34 -16.46
C LEU A 188 -13.53 15.62 -17.91
N VAL A 189 -12.40 15.07 -18.36
CA VAL A 189 -11.92 15.19 -19.74
C VAL A 189 -12.75 14.34 -20.69
N GLU A 190 -13.11 13.11 -20.28
CA GLU A 190 -13.87 12.17 -21.12
C GLU A 190 -15.36 12.49 -21.18
N VAL A 191 -15.97 12.83 -20.03
CA VAL A 191 -17.44 12.93 -19.88
C VAL A 191 -17.90 14.39 -19.74
N GLY A 192 -17.01 15.32 -19.38
CA GLY A 192 -17.33 16.73 -19.18
C GLY A 192 -17.74 17.07 -17.73
N ALA A 193 -18.27 18.27 -17.52
CA ALA A 193 -18.70 18.72 -16.20
C ALA A 193 -19.95 17.97 -15.72
N PRO A 194 -20.07 17.64 -14.41
CA PRO A 194 -21.22 16.94 -13.89
C PRO A 194 -22.50 17.77 -14.08
N ILE A 195 -23.55 17.13 -14.60
CA ILE A 195 -24.83 17.78 -14.90
C ILE A 195 -25.88 17.53 -13.81
N ASN A 196 -25.65 16.56 -12.92
CA ASN A 196 -26.54 16.26 -11.81
C ASN A 196 -25.77 15.99 -10.49
N THR A 197 -26.51 15.95 -9.38
CA THR A 197 -25.94 15.75 -8.05
C THR A 197 -25.29 14.37 -7.89
N THR A 198 -25.82 13.35 -8.55
CA THR A 198 -25.29 11.97 -8.48
C THR A 198 -23.89 11.88 -9.08
N GLU A 199 -23.67 12.47 -10.26
CA GLU A 199 -22.36 12.57 -10.92
C GLU A 199 -21.37 13.39 -10.11
N LEU A 200 -21.84 14.49 -9.50
CA LEU A 200 -21.01 15.28 -8.59
C LEU A 200 -20.57 14.47 -7.37
N ILE A 201 -21.49 13.70 -6.76
CA ILE A 201 -21.16 12.81 -5.64
C ILE A 201 -20.15 11.75 -6.09
N TYR A 202 -20.33 11.15 -7.26
CA TYR A 202 -19.39 10.17 -7.81
C TYR A 202 -17.97 10.74 -7.98
N LEU A 203 -17.84 11.98 -8.47
CA LEU A 203 -16.55 12.66 -8.61
C LEU A 203 -15.91 13.04 -7.27
N VAL A 204 -16.72 13.35 -6.24
CA VAL A 204 -16.21 13.86 -4.95
C VAL A 204 -16.02 12.75 -3.91
N LEU A 205 -16.74 11.62 -4.01
CA LEU A 205 -16.67 10.51 -3.04
C LEU A 205 -15.27 9.88 -2.85
N PRO A 206 -14.38 9.83 -3.87
CA PRO A 206 -13.03 9.31 -3.69
C PRO A 206 -12.19 10.06 -2.65
N TYR A 207 -12.39 11.37 -2.47
CA TYR A 207 -11.60 12.19 -1.54
C TYR A 207 -11.85 11.87 -0.04
N PRO A 208 -13.10 11.86 0.47
CA PRO A 208 -13.37 11.42 1.84
C PRO A 208 -13.05 9.94 2.03
N THR A 209 -13.21 9.10 0.99
CA THR A 209 -12.83 7.68 1.04
C THR A 209 -11.33 7.52 1.22
N ALA A 210 -10.51 8.27 0.48
CA ALA A 210 -9.05 8.29 0.66
C ALA A 210 -8.63 8.75 2.06
N LEU A 211 -9.36 9.68 2.67
CA LEU A 211 -9.14 10.10 4.05
C LEU A 211 -9.44 8.95 5.04
N VAL A 212 -10.60 8.29 4.90
CA VAL A 212 -11.00 7.16 5.76
C VAL A 212 -9.99 6.01 5.64
N TYR A 213 -9.64 5.62 4.42
CA TYR A 213 -8.62 4.59 4.18
C TYR A 213 -7.25 4.97 4.72
N SER A 214 -6.88 6.25 4.70
CA SER A 214 -5.59 6.68 5.25
C SER A 214 -5.57 6.68 6.78
N LEU A 215 -6.69 6.97 7.44
CA LEU A 215 -6.82 6.87 8.89
C LEU A 215 -6.77 5.40 9.35
N LEU A 216 -7.54 4.52 8.69
CA LEU A 216 -7.52 3.08 8.95
C LEU A 216 -6.16 2.47 8.59
N GLY A 217 -5.59 2.90 7.47
CA GLY A 217 -4.27 2.52 7.00
C GLY A 217 -3.16 2.92 7.96
N TYR A 218 -3.21 4.13 8.53
CA TYR A 218 -2.28 4.55 9.59
C TYR A 218 -2.37 3.65 10.82
N LEU A 219 -3.57 3.31 11.27
CA LEU A 219 -3.77 2.39 12.38
C LEU A 219 -3.19 1.01 12.07
N LEU A 220 -3.45 0.50 10.86
CA LEU A 220 -2.88 -0.77 10.38
C LEU A 220 -1.35 -0.71 10.35
N MET A 221 -0.76 0.37 9.84
CA MET A 221 0.70 0.55 9.82
C MET A 221 1.28 0.50 11.22
N TYR A 222 0.63 1.16 12.18
CA TYR A 222 1.05 1.13 13.59
C TYR A 222 0.99 -0.30 14.15
N LEU A 223 -0.11 -1.03 13.93
CA LEU A 223 -0.26 -2.40 14.40
C LEU A 223 0.77 -3.35 13.78
N VAL A 224 0.99 -3.25 12.47
CA VAL A 224 2.02 -4.01 11.74
C VAL A 224 3.41 -3.70 12.27
N ALA A 225 3.74 -2.42 12.45
CA ALA A 225 5.01 -2.01 13.02
C ALA A 225 5.21 -2.58 14.44
N ARG A 226 4.16 -2.57 15.27
CA ARG A 226 4.17 -3.14 16.62
C ARG A 226 4.33 -4.66 16.61
N LEU A 227 3.72 -5.37 15.66
CA LEU A 227 3.90 -6.81 15.47
C LEU A 227 5.35 -7.16 15.09
N ILE A 228 5.96 -6.37 14.21
CA ILE A 228 7.35 -6.56 13.76
C ILE A 228 8.34 -6.32 14.90
N VAL A 229 8.22 -5.17 15.58
CA VAL A 229 9.14 -4.78 16.66
C VAL A 229 8.90 -5.63 17.92
N GLY A 230 7.69 -6.17 18.07
CA GLY A 230 7.24 -6.86 19.28
C GLY A 230 6.74 -5.86 20.33
N ALA A 231 5.99 -6.35 21.32
CA ALA A 231 5.69 -5.57 22.51
C ALA A 231 7.00 -5.39 23.28
N GLN A 232 7.72 -4.30 23.03
CA GLN A 232 8.72 -3.87 24.02
C GLN A 232 7.95 -3.45 25.27
N PRO A 233 8.28 -3.97 26.45
CA PRO A 233 7.73 -3.42 27.69
C PRO A 233 8.13 -1.94 27.74
N ALA A 234 7.17 -1.08 28.03
CA ALA A 234 7.45 0.29 28.41
C ALA A 234 8.46 0.25 29.58
N ASN A 235 9.59 0.92 29.42
CA ASN A 235 10.65 1.08 30.44
C ASN A 235 11.35 -0.20 30.91
N ILE A 236 12.56 -0.42 30.39
CA ILE A 236 13.71 -0.54 31.28
C ILE A 236 14.69 0.54 30.83
N SER A 237 14.71 1.61 31.61
CA SER A 237 15.78 2.61 31.59
C SER A 237 17.09 1.86 31.85
N GLU A 238 17.92 1.65 30.81
CA GLU A 238 19.35 1.41 30.98
C GLU A 238 19.99 2.73 31.49
N LYS A 239 19.73 3.03 32.76
CA LYS A 239 20.61 3.78 33.63
C LYS A 239 20.92 2.85 34.79
N SER A 240 22.20 2.63 35.05
CA SER A 240 22.82 1.62 35.92
C SER A 240 22.91 0.23 35.27
N ILE A 241 24.05 -0.09 34.66
CA ILE A 241 25.25 -0.67 35.30
C ILE A 241 26.48 -0.06 34.63
#